data_AF-A0A554RQI4-F1
#
_entry.id   AF-A0A554RQI4-F1
#
_cell.length_a   1.000
_cell.length_b   1.000
_cell.length_c   1.000
_cell.angle_alpha   90.00
_cell.angle_beta   90.00
_cell.angle_gamma   90.00
#
_symmetry.space_group_name_H-M   'P 1'
#
loop_
_entity.id
_entity.type
_entity.pdbx_description
1 polymer ?
#
loop_
_entity_poly.entity_id
_entity_poly.type
_entity_poly.pdbx_seq_one_letter_code
_entity_poly.pdbx_strand_id
1 'polypeptide(L)'
;MSLMQTLLVALGLSVAGKAALGWAWVGAREKSATTLVERDNARVAAAASASACSDATEDLRDLADERGAEAKRAQAVARAAATGRQQAANAILGAPSAVPGNACASAQVRVDGWLRGRAQP
;
A
#
# COMPACT_ATOMS: atom_id res chain seq x y z
N MET A 1 63.53 29.22 48.03
CA MET A 1 63.01 29.55 46.68
C MET A 1 62.81 31.06 46.59
N SER A 2 63.27 31.68 45.51
CA SER A 2 63.05 33.12 45.28
C SER A 2 61.60 33.40 44.87
N LEU A 3 61.09 34.60 45.18
CA LEU A 3 59.73 35.06 44.81
C LEU A 3 59.46 34.94 43.30
N MET A 4 60.50 35.08 42.48
CA MET A 4 60.40 34.87 41.03
C MET A 4 60.10 33.41 40.67
N GLN A 5 60.69 32.44 41.38
CA GLN A 5 60.49 31.01 41.14
C GLN A 5 59.06 30.58 41.52
N THR A 6 58.51 31.12 42.60
CA THR A 6 57.13 30.81 43.02
C THR A 6 56.11 31.36 42.01
N LEU A 7 56.33 32.56 41.48
CA LEU A 7 55.48 33.16 40.44
C LEU A 7 55.50 32.37 39.13
N LEU A 8 56.68 31.92 38.69
CA LEU A 8 56.81 31.11 37.47
C LEU A 8 56.12 29.74 37.61
N VAL A 9 56.24 29.10 38.77
CA VAL A 9 55.54 27.83 39.04
C VAL A 9 54.02 28.04 39.06
N ALA A 10 53.53 29.10 39.69
CA ALA A 10 52.10 29.42 39.72
C ALA A 10 51.53 29.70 38.32
N LEU A 11 52.28 30.44 37.49
CA LEU A 11 51.89 30.70 36.10
C LEU A 11 51.88 29.41 35.27
N GLY A 12 52.91 28.58 35.40
CA GLY A 12 52.99 27.30 34.71
C GLY A 12 51.82 26.37 35.04
N LEU A 13 51.45 26.28 36.33
CA LEU A 13 50.28 25.53 36.77
C LEU A 13 48.97 26.10 36.22
N SER A 14 48.83 27.43 36.16
CA SER A 14 47.65 28.09 35.60
C SER A 14 47.47 27.81 34.11
N VAL A 15 48.55 27.91 33.34
CA VAL A 15 48.53 27.63 31.89
C VAL A 15 48.24 26.15 31.64
N ALA A 16 48.90 25.24 32.37
CA ALA A 16 48.65 23.81 32.26
C ALA A 16 47.20 23.44 32.60
N GLY A 17 46.65 24.03 33.67
CA GLY A 17 45.25 23.84 34.05
C GLY A 17 44.27 24.33 32.97
N LYS A 18 44.51 25.52 32.39
CA LYS A 18 43.69 26.05 31.30
C LYS A 18 43.78 25.18 30.04
N ALA A 19 44.97 24.68 29.69
CA ALA A 19 45.15 23.79 28.55
C ALA A 19 44.41 22.46 28.73
N ALA A 20 44.50 21.86 29.93
CA ALA A 20 43.79 20.62 30.25
C ALA A 20 42.26 20.80 30.17
N LEU A 21 41.73 21.90 30.73
CA LEU A 21 40.30 22.23 30.65
C LEU A 21 39.84 22.48 29.22
N GLY A 22 40.65 23.18 28.41
CA GLY A 22 40.35 23.41 26.99
C GLY A 22 40.25 22.10 26.21
N TRP A 23 41.20 21.18 26.44
CA TRP A 23 41.19 19.87 25.79
C TRP A 23 40.00 19.00 26.20
N ALA A 24 39.67 18.98 27.50
CA ALA A 24 38.49 18.30 28.02
C ALA A 24 37.19 18.87 27.44
N TRP A 25 37.10 20.19 27.28
CA TRP A 25 35.94 20.85 26.69
C TRP A 25 35.75 20.49 25.21
N VAL A 26 36.84 20.45 24.42
CA VAL A 26 36.76 20.03 23.01
C VAL A 26 36.24 18.59 22.92
N GLY A 27 36.80 17.66 23.70
CA GLY A 27 36.33 16.27 23.70
C GLY A 27 34.87 16.13 24.16
N ALA A 28 34.42 16.93 25.13
CA ALA A 28 33.02 16.96 25.55
C ALA A 28 32.09 17.52 24.46
N ARG A 29 32.53 18.57 23.75
CA ARG A 29 31.79 19.20 22.65
C ARG A 29 31.66 18.27 21.45
N GLU A 30 32.71 17.53 21.11
CA GLU A 30 32.66 16.56 20.01
C GLU A 30 31.65 15.44 20.32
N LYS A 31 31.68 14.90 21.55
CA LYS A 31 30.70 13.88 21.98
C LYS A 31 29.25 14.42 21.96
N SER A 32 29.03 15.66 22.37
CA SER A 32 27.69 16.24 22.30
C SER A 32 27.25 16.49 20.84
N ALA A 33 28.18 16.89 19.96
CA ALA A 33 27.88 17.04 18.54
C ALA A 33 27.55 15.68 17.88
N THR A 34 28.31 14.62 18.14
CA THR A 34 28.06 13.30 17.57
C THR A 34 26.72 12.73 18.04
N THR A 35 26.41 12.83 19.33
CA THR A 35 25.12 12.35 19.87
C THR A 35 23.92 13.09 19.27
N LEU A 36 24.03 14.40 19.00
CA LEU A 36 22.98 15.15 18.33
C LEU A 36 22.79 14.69 16.87
N VAL A 37 23.89 14.52 16.14
CA VAL A 37 23.86 14.04 14.75
C VAL A 37 23.27 12.63 14.68
N GLU A 38 23.70 11.71 15.54
CA GLU A 38 23.16 10.34 15.60
C GLU A 38 21.66 10.34 15.92
N ARG A 39 21.24 11.15 16.89
CA ARG A 39 19.82 11.30 17.24
C ARG A 39 19.00 11.82 16.07
N ASP A 40 19.49 12.85 15.38
CA ASP A 40 18.75 13.46 14.27
C ASP A 40 18.70 12.53 13.06
N ASN A 41 19.78 11.80 12.77
CA ASN A 41 19.79 10.73 11.76
C ASN A 41 18.79 9.62 12.11
N ALA A 42 18.75 9.18 13.38
CA ALA A 42 17.79 8.16 13.82
C ALA A 42 16.34 8.63 13.68
N ARG A 43 16.06 9.92 13.96
CA ARG A 43 14.73 10.51 13.76
C ARG A 43 14.33 10.56 12.29
N VAL A 44 15.23 10.97 11.41
CA VAL A 44 14.99 10.99 9.97
C VAL A 44 14.74 9.58 9.45
N ALA A 45 15.55 8.60 9.85
CA ALA A 45 15.37 7.21 9.46
C ALA A 45 14.05 6.62 9.95
N ALA A 46 13.66 6.93 11.19
CA ALA A 46 12.37 6.51 11.76
C ALA A 46 11.19 7.15 11.01
N ALA A 47 11.27 8.45 10.70
CA ALA A 47 10.23 9.14 9.95
C ALA A 47 10.09 8.58 8.52
N ALA A 48 11.20 8.31 7.84
CA ALA A 48 11.20 7.71 6.50
C ALA A 48 10.61 6.28 6.50
N SER A 49 10.94 5.48 7.52
CA SER A 49 10.35 4.14 7.68
C SER A 49 8.84 4.21 7.93
N ALA A 50 8.40 5.16 8.75
CA ALA A 50 6.99 5.36 9.06
C ALA A 50 6.21 5.81 7.81
N SER A 51 6.73 6.77 7.04
CA SER A 51 6.08 7.24 5.81
C SER A 51 5.99 6.12 4.79
N ALA A 52 7.07 5.35 4.57
CA ALA A 52 7.04 4.24 3.62
C ALA A 52 5.96 3.18 3.94
N CYS A 53 5.71 2.90 5.22
CA CYS A 53 4.65 1.99 5.65
C CYS A 53 3.25 2.57 5.40
N SER A 54 3.06 3.86 5.69
CA SER A 54 1.80 4.55 5.42
C SER A 54 1.51 4.66 3.92
N ASP A 55 2.51 5.07 3.12
CA ASP A 55 2.41 5.19 1.66
C ASP A 55 2.06 3.84 1.03
N ALA A 56 2.75 2.76 1.40
CA ALA A 56 2.44 1.43 0.91
C ALA A 56 1.03 0.95 1.28
N THR A 57 0.51 1.37 2.44
CA THR A 57 -0.87 1.04 2.85
C THR A 57 -1.90 1.84 2.05
N GLU A 58 -1.61 3.12 1.77
CA GLU A 58 -2.44 3.97 0.90
C GLU A 58 -2.48 3.38 -0.52
N ASP A 59 -1.33 3.01 -1.09
CA ASP A 59 -1.22 2.36 -2.41
C ASP A 59 -2.05 1.06 -2.49
N LEU A 60 -1.99 0.23 -1.44
CA LEU A 60 -2.81 -0.99 -1.36
C LEU A 60 -4.30 -0.69 -1.29
N ARG A 61 -4.70 0.41 -0.64
CA ARG A 61 -6.09 0.83 -0.55
C ARG A 61 -6.59 1.32 -1.92
N ASP A 62 -5.82 2.14 -2.60
CA ASP A 62 -6.15 2.63 -3.94
C ASP A 62 -6.28 1.47 -4.94
N LEU A 63 -5.35 0.52 -4.91
CA LEU A 63 -5.43 -0.69 -5.74
C LEU A 63 -6.68 -1.52 -5.40
N ALA A 64 -7.01 -1.67 -4.12
CA ALA A 64 -8.21 -2.40 -3.70
C ALA A 64 -9.49 -1.73 -4.19
N ASP A 65 -9.56 -0.39 -4.16
CA ASP A 65 -10.69 0.38 -4.65
C ASP A 65 -10.84 0.27 -6.18
N GLU A 66 -9.73 0.32 -6.92
CA GLU A 66 -9.72 0.11 -8.37
C GLU A 66 -10.25 -1.28 -8.73
N ARG A 67 -9.68 -2.33 -8.11
CA ARG A 67 -10.11 -3.73 -8.33
C ARG A 67 -11.56 -3.94 -7.89
N GLY A 68 -11.99 -3.28 -6.81
CA GLY A 68 -13.37 -3.29 -6.36
C GLY A 68 -14.32 -2.68 -7.39
N ALA A 69 -13.94 -1.57 -8.02
CA ALA A 69 -14.73 -0.94 -9.08
C ALA A 69 -14.81 -1.81 -10.34
N GLU A 70 -13.69 -2.39 -10.77
CA GLU A 70 -13.65 -3.31 -11.91
C GLU A 70 -14.51 -4.56 -11.65
N ALA A 71 -14.35 -5.19 -10.48
CA ALA A 71 -15.13 -6.36 -10.09
C ALA A 71 -16.64 -6.06 -10.07
N LYS A 72 -17.06 -4.91 -9.55
CA LYS A 72 -18.48 -4.49 -9.58
C LYS A 72 -19.01 -4.37 -11.00
N ARG A 73 -18.23 -3.82 -11.94
CA ARG A 73 -18.62 -3.74 -13.37
C ARG A 73 -18.74 -5.13 -13.98
N ALA A 74 -17.77 -6.01 -13.75
CA ALA A 74 -17.80 -7.39 -14.23
C ALA A 74 -19.00 -8.16 -13.68
N GLN A 75 -19.29 -8.01 -12.38
CA GLN A 75 -20.47 -8.60 -11.74
C GLN A 75 -21.78 -8.07 -12.35
N ALA A 76 -21.87 -6.78 -12.65
CA ALA A 76 -23.04 -6.19 -13.30
C ALA A 76 -23.26 -6.77 -14.70
N VAL A 77 -22.21 -6.90 -15.51
CA VAL A 77 -22.27 -7.53 -16.84
C VAL A 77 -22.69 -9.00 -16.74
N ALA A 78 -22.08 -9.76 -15.83
CA ALA A 78 -22.43 -11.16 -15.61
C ALA A 78 -23.89 -11.32 -15.15
N ARG A 79 -24.36 -10.44 -14.26
CA ARG A 79 -25.75 -10.42 -13.81
C ARG A 79 -26.71 -10.10 -14.95
N ALA A 80 -26.39 -9.10 -15.78
CA ALA A 80 -27.20 -8.76 -16.94
C ALA A 80 -27.29 -9.94 -17.93
N ALA A 81 -26.18 -10.60 -18.22
CA ALA A 81 -26.16 -11.79 -19.08
C ALA A 81 -26.97 -12.94 -18.49
N ALA A 82 -26.86 -13.20 -17.18
CA ALA A 82 -27.65 -14.22 -16.49
C ALA A 82 -29.15 -13.90 -16.53
N THR A 83 -29.54 -12.64 -16.25
CA THR A 83 -30.93 -12.20 -16.34
C THR A 83 -31.48 -12.33 -17.76
N GLY A 84 -30.72 -11.96 -18.79
CA GLY A 84 -31.12 -12.13 -20.18
C GLY A 84 -31.35 -13.61 -20.54
N ARG A 85 -30.46 -14.50 -20.11
CA ARG A 85 -30.62 -15.95 -20.30
C ARG A 85 -31.85 -16.49 -19.57
N GLN A 86 -32.12 -16.03 -18.35
CA GLN A 86 -33.30 -16.42 -17.59
C GLN A 86 -34.60 -15.97 -18.29
N GLN A 87 -34.63 -14.74 -18.81
CA GLN A 87 -35.79 -14.23 -19.56
C GLN A 87 -36.04 -15.05 -20.83
N ALA A 88 -34.98 -15.37 -21.59
CA ALA A 88 -35.08 -16.23 -22.77
C ALA A 88 -35.60 -17.63 -22.42
N ALA A 89 -35.10 -18.24 -21.34
CA ALA A 89 -35.59 -19.53 -20.87
C ALA A 89 -37.08 -19.48 -20.50
N ASN A 90 -37.50 -18.46 -19.73
CA ASN A 90 -38.91 -18.28 -19.37
C ASN A 90 -39.80 -18.11 -20.60
N ALA A 91 -39.35 -17.38 -21.63
CA ALA A 91 -40.08 -17.23 -22.87
C ALA A 91 -40.23 -18.56 -23.63
N ILE A 92 -39.16 -19.37 -23.70
CA ILE A 92 -39.19 -20.69 -24.35
C ILE A 92 -40.12 -21.66 -23.61
N LEU A 93 -40.05 -21.67 -22.27
CA LEU A 93 -40.86 -22.57 -21.44
C LEU A 93 -42.33 -22.15 -21.39
N GLY A 94 -42.61 -20.84 -21.44
CA GLY A 94 -43.97 -20.29 -21.45
C GLY A 94 -44.66 -20.34 -22.82
N ALA A 95 -43.92 -20.57 -23.91
CA ALA A 95 -44.50 -20.62 -25.25
C ALA A 95 -45.45 -21.83 -25.42
N PRO A 96 -46.60 -21.66 -26.11
CA PRO A 96 -47.51 -22.76 -26.41
C PRO A 96 -46.83 -23.84 -27.27
N SER A 97 -47.45 -25.01 -27.36
CA SER A 97 -46.95 -26.10 -28.22
C SER A 97 -46.90 -25.65 -29.68
N ALA A 98 -45.72 -25.81 -30.30
CA ALA A 98 -45.55 -25.52 -31.72
C ALA A 98 -46.33 -26.51 -32.61
N VAL A 99 -46.53 -27.74 -32.13
CA VAL A 99 -47.32 -28.78 -32.80
C VAL A 99 -48.41 -29.27 -31.84
N PRO A 100 -49.69 -28.90 -32.07
CA PRO A 100 -50.81 -29.34 -31.24
C PRO A 100 -50.87 -30.88 -31.11
N GLY A 101 -51.03 -31.39 -29.90
CA GLY A 101 -51.13 -32.83 -29.63
C GLY A 101 -49.83 -33.63 -29.77
N ASN A 102 -48.72 -33.03 -30.21
CA ASN A 102 -47.44 -33.73 -30.37
C ASN A 102 -46.32 -33.04 -29.58
N ALA A 103 -46.11 -33.51 -28.35
CA ALA A 103 -45.10 -32.97 -27.44
C ALA A 103 -43.67 -33.17 -27.94
N CYS A 104 -43.35 -34.34 -28.53
CA CYS A 104 -42.01 -34.63 -29.05
C CYS A 104 -41.64 -33.73 -30.24
N ALA A 105 -42.55 -33.56 -31.20
CA ALA A 105 -42.34 -32.65 -32.33
C ALA A 105 -42.23 -31.19 -31.87
N SER A 106 -43.06 -30.77 -30.89
CA SER A 106 -42.96 -29.44 -30.28
C SER A 106 -41.62 -29.22 -29.56
N ALA A 107 -41.08 -30.24 -28.90
CA ALA A 107 -39.77 -30.14 -28.24
C ALA A 107 -38.62 -30.03 -29.25
N GLN A 108 -38.67 -30.78 -30.34
CA GLN A 108 -37.68 -30.70 -31.43
C GLN A 108 -37.60 -29.27 -32.00
N VAL A 109 -38.75 -28.65 -32.29
CA VAL A 109 -38.80 -27.26 -32.80
C VAL A 109 -38.14 -26.27 -31.83
N ARG A 110 -38.32 -26.44 -30.51
CA ARG A 110 -37.69 -25.57 -29.50
C ARG A 110 -36.18 -25.77 -29.45
N VAL A 111 -35.70 -27.01 -29.49
CA VAL A 111 -34.26 -27.34 -29.51
C VAL A 111 -33.61 -26.78 -30.78
N ASP A 112 -34.20 -26.99 -31.94
CA ASP A 112 -33.69 -26.48 -33.22
C ASP A 112 -33.64 -24.95 -33.22
N GLY A 113 -34.67 -24.29 -32.69
CA GLY A 113 -34.70 -22.84 -32.50
C GLY A 113 -33.57 -22.35 -31.59
N TRP A 114 -33.34 -23.02 -30.47
CA TRP A 114 -32.29 -22.69 -29.53
C TRP A 114 -30.88 -22.93 -30.08
N LEU A 115 -30.66 -24.01 -30.83
CA LEU A 115 -29.38 -24.31 -31.49
C LEU A 115 -29.03 -23.26 -32.54
N ARG A 116 -30.00 -22.80 -33.34
CA ARG A 116 -29.79 -21.70 -34.30
C ARG A 116 -29.36 -20.41 -33.60
N GLY A 117 -29.99 -20.08 -32.47
CA GLY A 117 -29.65 -18.89 -31.69
C GLY A 117 -28.25 -18.93 -31.06
N ARG A 118 -27.67 -20.12 -30.83
CA ARG A 118 -26.30 -20.28 -30.30
C ARG A 118 -25.21 -20.11 -31.36
N ALA A 119 -25.53 -20.25 -32.63
CA ALA A 119 -24.57 -20.17 -33.74
C ALA A 119 -24.31 -18.72 -34.21
N GLN A 120 -25.11 -17.76 -33.75
CA GLN A 120 -24.89 -16.34 -34.02
C GLN A 120 -23.84 -15.78 -33.02
N PRO A 121 -22.73 -15.17 -33.48
CA PRO A 121 -21.69 -14.63 -32.62
C PRO A 121 -22.16 -13.47 -31.73
#